data_AF-A0A8C5NP04-F1
#
_entry.id   AF-A0A8C5NP04-F1
#
_cell.length_a   1.000
_cell.length_b   1.000
_cell.length_c   1.000
_cell.angle_alpha   90.00
_cell.angle_beta   90.00
_cell.angle_gamma   90.00
#
_symmetry.space_group_name_H-M   'P 1'
#
loop_
_entity.id
_entity.type
_entity.pdbx_description
1 polymer ?
#
loop_
_entity_poly.entity_id
_entity_poly.type
_entity_poly.pdbx_seq_one_letter_code
_entity_poly.pdbx_strand_id
1 'polypeptide(L)'
;MKVRKTAIPSLMRIPDGPIDQGPAAGKVHALEEQLLKAKEQIENYKKRTGDVGSLGKDHEILRRRIENGAKELWFFLQSELKKLKNLEGSELQTRIDEFLSDLGHQERSIMTDLYYLSQTDGAGDWREKEAKDLTDLVQRRITYLQNPKDCSKAKKLVCNINKGCGYGCQLHHVVYCFMIAYGTQRTLILESQNWRYATGGWETVFRPVSETCTDRAGATTGHWSGETNDKDVQVVELPIVDSLHPRPPYLPLAVPEDLADRLIRVHGDPAVWWVSQFVKYLIRPQPWLEKEIEEATRKLGFKHPVIGVHVRRTDKVGTEAAFHPIEEYMVHVEERFELLARRMHVDKKRVYLATDDPSLLQEAKSKYPNYEFISDNSISWSAGLHNRYTENSLRGVILDIHFLSQADFLVCTFSSQVCRVAYEIMQTLHPDASAYFHSLDDIYYFGGQNAHNQIAIYAHHPRTADEIPMEPGDIIGVAGNHWDGYSKGINRKLGRTGLYPSYKVKEKIETVKYPTYPEADK
;
A
#
# COMPACT_ATOMS: atom_id res chain seq x y z
N MET A 1 -70.76 22.69 -66.04
CA MET A 1 -71.75 23.17 -65.03
C MET A 1 -71.87 22.07 -63.98
N LYS A 2 -71.64 22.22 -62.68
CA LYS A 2 -71.29 23.37 -61.82
C LYS A 2 -70.57 22.84 -60.57
N VAL A 3 -69.66 23.67 -60.06
CA VAL A 3 -68.77 23.49 -58.90
C VAL A 3 -69.49 23.90 -57.60
N ARG A 4 -69.15 23.30 -56.44
CA ARG A 4 -68.62 23.96 -55.22
C ARG A 4 -68.79 23.14 -53.93
N LYS A 5 -67.70 23.12 -53.14
CA LYS A 5 -67.62 22.70 -51.73
C LYS A 5 -68.17 23.78 -50.78
N THR A 6 -68.54 23.41 -49.56
CA THR A 6 -68.54 24.29 -48.35
C THR A 6 -68.58 23.44 -47.06
N ALA A 7 -68.44 24.07 -45.90
CA ALA A 7 -67.54 23.75 -44.79
C ALA A 7 -68.17 23.27 -43.43
N ILE A 8 -67.27 22.78 -42.54
CA ILE A 8 -67.19 22.51 -41.06
C ILE A 8 -68.01 23.46 -40.11
N PRO A 9 -68.09 23.39 -38.71
CA PRO A 9 -67.66 22.44 -37.63
C PRO A 9 -68.50 22.32 -36.28
N SER A 10 -68.03 21.46 -35.32
CA SER A 10 -67.85 21.68 -33.84
C SER A 10 -68.70 21.00 -32.70
N LEU A 11 -67.94 20.37 -31.76
CA LEU A 11 -67.99 20.11 -30.28
C LEU A 11 -69.28 19.99 -29.41
N MET A 12 -69.30 19.00 -28.48
CA MET A 12 -69.31 19.12 -26.99
C MET A 12 -69.29 17.75 -26.22
N ARG A 13 -69.09 17.77 -24.88
CA ARG A 13 -68.39 16.84 -23.93
C ARG A 13 -69.26 16.05 -22.91
N ILE A 14 -68.72 14.91 -22.39
CA ILE A 14 -68.70 14.32 -20.98
C ILE A 14 -70.03 13.73 -20.39
N PRO A 15 -70.09 12.64 -19.53
CA PRO A 15 -69.16 12.26 -18.42
C PRO A 15 -68.77 10.79 -18.14
N ASP A 16 -67.73 10.66 -17.30
CA ASP A 16 -67.14 9.48 -16.64
C ASP A 16 -67.79 9.08 -15.30
N GLY A 17 -67.72 7.79 -14.96
CA GLY A 17 -67.95 7.18 -13.64
C GLY A 17 -67.36 5.75 -13.56
N PRO A 18 -66.90 5.25 -12.39
CA PRO A 18 -65.77 4.32 -12.29
C PRO A 18 -66.13 2.84 -12.24
N ILE A 19 -65.23 1.99 -12.78
CA ILE A 19 -65.29 0.52 -12.75
C ILE A 19 -64.47 0.01 -11.56
N ASP A 20 -65.12 -0.82 -10.75
CA ASP A 20 -64.61 -1.56 -9.59
C ASP A 20 -63.50 -2.55 -10.00
N GLN A 21 -62.27 -2.38 -9.48
CA GLN A 21 -61.16 -3.34 -9.64
C GLN A 21 -60.80 -3.94 -8.28
N GLY A 22 -61.15 -5.21 -8.10
CA GLY A 22 -61.02 -5.95 -6.85
C GLY A 22 -59.59 -6.37 -6.43
N PRO A 23 -59.47 -7.13 -5.32
CA PRO A 23 -58.22 -7.39 -4.57
C PRO A 23 -57.19 -8.31 -5.26
N ALA A 24 -57.41 -8.65 -6.53
CA ALA A 24 -56.57 -9.59 -7.27
C ALA A 24 -55.26 -8.97 -7.76
N ALA A 25 -55.27 -7.68 -8.13
CA ALA A 25 -54.09 -6.99 -8.68
C ALA A 25 -52.94 -6.87 -7.65
N GLY A 26 -53.26 -6.59 -6.38
CA GLY A 26 -52.26 -6.50 -5.32
C GLY A 26 -51.60 -7.83 -4.97
N LYS A 27 -52.33 -8.96 -5.09
CA LYS A 27 -51.79 -10.30 -4.90
C LYS A 27 -50.86 -10.72 -6.04
N VAL A 28 -51.18 -10.34 -7.28
CA VAL A 28 -50.34 -10.62 -8.44
C VAL A 28 -49.01 -9.87 -8.34
N HIS A 29 -49.04 -8.59 -7.99
CA HIS A 29 -47.82 -7.79 -7.82
C HIS A 29 -46.93 -8.31 -6.67
N ALA A 30 -47.53 -8.73 -5.55
CA ALA A 30 -46.78 -9.32 -4.44
C ALA A 30 -46.13 -10.67 -4.82
N LEU A 31 -46.81 -11.49 -5.63
CA LEU A 31 -46.27 -12.75 -6.15
C LEU A 31 -45.16 -12.53 -7.18
N GLU A 32 -45.27 -11.49 -8.03
CA GLU A 32 -44.22 -11.10 -8.96
C GLU A 32 -42.94 -10.65 -8.24
N GLU A 33 -43.08 -9.85 -7.18
CA GLU A 33 -41.94 -9.41 -6.37
C GLU A 33 -41.29 -10.57 -5.60
N GLN A 34 -42.09 -11.51 -5.07
CA GLN A 34 -41.59 -12.74 -4.45
C GLN A 34 -40.90 -13.66 -5.47
N LEU A 35 -41.41 -13.76 -6.69
CA LEU A 35 -40.80 -14.53 -7.77
C LEU A 35 -39.46 -13.93 -8.20
N LEU A 36 -39.37 -12.59 -8.24
CA LEU A 36 -38.12 -11.89 -8.56
C LEU A 36 -37.06 -12.15 -7.48
N LYS A 37 -37.42 -12.00 -6.20
CA LYS A 37 -36.54 -12.30 -5.06
C LYS A 37 -36.14 -13.78 -5.01
N ALA A 38 -37.06 -14.69 -5.32
CA ALA A 38 -36.77 -16.11 -5.41
C ALA A 38 -35.82 -16.43 -6.58
N LYS A 39 -35.97 -15.75 -7.73
CA LYS A 39 -35.05 -15.90 -8.87
C LYS A 39 -33.65 -15.37 -8.54
N GLU A 40 -33.53 -14.22 -7.88
CA GLU A 40 -32.24 -13.71 -7.40
C GLU A 40 -31.61 -14.64 -6.35
N GLN A 41 -32.42 -15.19 -5.43
CA GLN A 41 -31.95 -16.19 -4.48
C GLN A 41 -31.50 -17.48 -5.16
N ILE A 42 -32.21 -17.95 -6.18
CA ILE A 42 -31.84 -19.13 -6.97
C ILE A 42 -30.60 -18.87 -7.82
N GLU A 43 -30.42 -17.68 -8.40
CA GLU A 43 -29.17 -17.32 -9.11
C GLU A 43 -27.99 -17.20 -8.16
N ASN A 44 -28.19 -16.63 -6.97
CA ASN A 44 -27.18 -16.60 -5.92
C ASN A 44 -26.86 -18.00 -5.39
N TYR A 45 -27.87 -18.88 -5.29
CA TYR A 45 -27.68 -20.27 -4.92
C TYR A 45 -26.97 -21.06 -6.04
N LYS A 46 -27.29 -20.81 -7.31
CA LYS A 46 -26.59 -21.37 -8.48
C LYS A 46 -25.16 -20.88 -8.61
N LYS A 47 -24.88 -19.62 -8.27
CA LYS A 47 -23.50 -19.10 -8.14
C LYS A 47 -22.75 -19.77 -6.98
N ARG A 48 -23.44 -20.07 -5.87
CA ARG A 48 -22.87 -20.84 -4.74
C ARG A 48 -22.75 -22.34 -4.99
N THR A 49 -23.50 -22.88 -5.95
CA THR A 49 -23.56 -24.32 -6.28
C THR A 49 -23.00 -24.64 -7.67
N GLY A 50 -22.35 -23.68 -8.34
CA GLY A 50 -21.47 -23.98 -9.46
C GLY A 50 -20.40 -24.94 -8.96
N ASP A 51 -20.50 -26.20 -9.38
CA ASP A 51 -19.73 -27.37 -8.98
C ASP A 51 -18.70 -27.08 -7.88
N VAL A 52 -19.07 -27.38 -6.64
CA VAL A 52 -18.13 -27.47 -5.51
C VAL A 52 -17.15 -28.60 -5.84
N GLY A 53 -16.13 -28.29 -6.65
CA GLY A 53 -15.19 -29.26 -7.22
C GLY A 53 -14.73 -28.99 -8.66
N SER A 54 -15.40 -28.15 -9.45
CA SER A 54 -14.92 -27.80 -10.80
C SER A 54 -14.11 -26.50 -10.78
N LEU A 55 -12.92 -26.52 -11.36
CA LEU A 55 -12.10 -25.32 -11.52
C LEU A 55 -12.80 -24.34 -12.47
N GLY A 56 -12.80 -23.05 -12.12
CA GLY A 56 -13.41 -22.00 -12.92
C GLY A 56 -12.79 -21.94 -14.32
N LYS A 57 -13.66 -21.78 -15.33
CA LYS A 57 -13.25 -21.82 -16.75
C LYS A 57 -12.22 -20.74 -17.05
N ASP A 58 -12.46 -19.51 -16.58
CA ASP A 58 -11.60 -18.36 -16.88
C ASP A 58 -10.27 -18.45 -16.14
N HIS A 59 -10.24 -18.94 -14.90
CA HIS A 59 -9.00 -19.30 -14.20
C HIS A 59 -8.15 -20.26 -15.03
N GLU A 60 -8.74 -21.37 -15.50
CA GLU A 60 -7.99 -22.36 -16.26
C GLU A 60 -7.52 -21.87 -17.63
N ILE A 61 -8.28 -20.99 -18.29
CA ILE A 61 -7.86 -20.35 -19.54
C ILE A 61 -6.68 -19.42 -19.29
N LEU A 62 -6.77 -18.53 -18.29
CA LEU A 62 -5.73 -17.57 -17.96
C LEU A 62 -4.44 -18.27 -17.52
N ARG A 63 -4.55 -19.28 -16.64
CA ARG A 63 -3.41 -20.10 -16.19
C ARG A 63 -2.65 -20.71 -17.38
N ARG A 64 -3.37 -21.33 -18.34
CA ARG A 64 -2.75 -21.90 -19.54
C ARG A 64 -2.18 -20.84 -20.48
N ARG A 65 -2.82 -19.67 -20.59
CA ARG A 65 -2.32 -18.56 -21.42
C ARG A 65 -1.02 -18.00 -20.85
N ILE A 66 -0.91 -17.82 -19.54
CA ILE A 66 0.33 -17.42 -18.86
C ILE A 66 1.43 -18.46 -19.11
N GLU A 67 1.11 -19.75 -18.95
CA GLU A 67 2.07 -20.84 -19.20
C GLU A 67 2.57 -20.84 -20.65
N ASN A 68 1.67 -20.66 -21.63
CA ASN A 68 2.05 -20.58 -23.04
C ASN A 68 2.81 -19.28 -23.35
N GLY A 69 2.40 -18.13 -22.80
CA GLY A 69 3.10 -16.86 -22.94
C GLY A 69 4.55 -16.93 -22.45
N ALA A 70 4.79 -17.58 -21.31
CA ALA A 70 6.15 -17.84 -20.81
C ALA A 70 6.97 -18.78 -21.73
N LYS A 71 6.33 -19.78 -22.35
CA LYS A 71 6.98 -20.66 -23.34
C LYS A 71 7.36 -19.90 -24.62
N GLU A 72 6.45 -19.08 -25.14
CA GLU A 72 6.72 -18.25 -26.32
C GLU A 72 7.79 -17.20 -26.06
N LEU A 73 7.76 -16.56 -24.88
CA LEU A 73 8.83 -15.66 -24.45
C LEU A 73 10.18 -16.37 -24.42
N TRP A 74 10.23 -17.61 -23.91
CA TRP A 74 11.45 -18.40 -23.90
C TRP A 74 11.94 -18.76 -25.31
N PHE A 75 11.05 -19.18 -26.21
CA PHE A 75 11.40 -19.43 -27.61
C PHE A 75 11.94 -18.17 -28.30
N PHE A 76 11.30 -17.02 -28.04
CA PHE A 76 11.71 -15.73 -28.57
C PHE A 76 13.10 -15.33 -28.06
N LEU A 77 13.34 -15.38 -26.74
CA LEU A 77 14.64 -15.11 -26.11
C LEU A 77 15.75 -15.97 -26.73
N GLN A 78 15.52 -17.28 -26.87
CA GLN A 78 16.50 -18.20 -27.46
C GLN A 78 16.81 -17.90 -28.93
N SER A 79 15.80 -17.54 -29.71
CA SER A 79 15.95 -17.18 -31.12
C SER A 79 16.75 -15.88 -31.28
N GLU A 80 16.32 -14.81 -30.61
CA GLU A 80 16.92 -13.49 -30.79
C GLU A 80 18.34 -13.42 -30.22
N LEU A 81 18.60 -14.01 -29.05
CA LEU A 81 19.96 -14.05 -28.49
C LEU A 81 20.95 -14.81 -29.39
N LYS A 82 20.50 -15.79 -30.19
CA LYS A 82 21.35 -16.46 -31.18
C LYS A 82 21.64 -15.57 -32.39
N LYS A 83 20.66 -14.76 -32.83
CA LYS A 83 20.84 -13.80 -33.93
C LYS A 83 21.80 -12.69 -33.52
N LEU A 84 21.63 -12.14 -32.32
CA LEU A 84 22.45 -11.04 -31.78
C LEU A 84 23.95 -11.38 -31.73
N LYS A 85 24.31 -12.65 -31.49
CA LYS A 85 25.72 -13.10 -31.49
C LYS A 85 26.45 -12.91 -32.82
N ASN A 86 25.73 -12.73 -33.92
CA ASN A 86 26.29 -12.60 -35.26
C ASN A 86 26.28 -11.15 -35.78
N LEU A 87 25.83 -10.20 -34.95
CA LEU A 87 25.74 -8.78 -35.30
C LEU A 87 26.83 -7.99 -34.57
N GLU A 88 27.28 -6.90 -35.18
CA GLU A 88 28.27 -5.99 -34.60
C GLU A 88 27.89 -4.52 -34.87
N GLY A 89 28.56 -3.61 -34.16
CA GLY A 89 28.42 -2.17 -34.39
C GLY A 89 27.00 -1.64 -34.20
N SER A 90 26.57 -0.74 -35.08
CA SER A 90 25.27 -0.08 -34.99
C SER A 90 24.09 -1.01 -35.24
N GLU A 91 24.25 -2.03 -36.09
CA GLU A 91 23.19 -3.00 -36.38
C GLU A 91 22.83 -3.82 -35.13
N LEU A 92 23.85 -4.20 -34.34
CA LEU A 92 23.64 -4.85 -33.06
C LEU A 92 22.85 -3.97 -32.09
N GLN A 93 23.19 -2.68 -31.98
CA GLN A 93 22.51 -1.75 -31.06
C GLN A 93 21.03 -1.59 -31.43
N THR A 94 20.73 -1.29 -32.70
CA THR A 94 19.35 -1.19 -33.18
C THR A 94 18.57 -2.47 -32.88
N ARG A 95 19.19 -3.65 -33.12
CA ARG A 95 18.51 -4.92 -32.87
C ARG A 95 18.28 -5.20 -31.39
N ILE A 96 19.17 -4.75 -30.49
CA ILE A 96 18.99 -4.84 -29.05
C ILE A 96 17.82 -3.96 -28.60
N ASP A 97 17.73 -2.73 -29.10
CA ASP A 97 16.65 -1.80 -28.74
C ASP A 97 15.28 -2.32 -29.19
N GLU A 98 15.18 -2.82 -30.43
CA GLU A 98 13.98 -3.49 -30.94
C GLU A 98 13.60 -4.71 -30.07
N PHE A 99 14.60 -5.53 -29.74
CA PHE A 99 14.39 -6.72 -28.93
C PHE A 99 13.87 -6.39 -27.52
N LEU A 100 14.44 -5.37 -26.86
CA LEU A 100 13.99 -4.91 -25.55
C LEU A 100 12.55 -4.36 -25.60
N SER A 101 12.21 -3.62 -26.65
CA SER A 101 10.84 -3.13 -26.87
C SER A 101 9.83 -4.28 -27.00
N ASP A 102 10.14 -5.28 -27.85
CA ASP A 102 9.32 -6.48 -28.03
C ASP A 102 9.17 -7.28 -26.73
N LEU A 103 10.27 -7.46 -25.99
CA LEU A 103 10.27 -8.14 -24.69
C LEU A 103 9.38 -7.43 -23.68
N GLY A 104 9.44 -6.10 -23.61
CA GLY A 104 8.58 -5.33 -22.72
C GLY A 104 7.10 -5.55 -23.03
N HIS A 105 6.73 -5.56 -24.32
CA HIS A 105 5.34 -5.83 -24.70
C HIS A 105 4.88 -7.25 -24.36
N GLN A 106 5.73 -8.25 -24.52
CA GLN A 106 5.44 -9.64 -24.17
C GLN A 106 5.34 -9.83 -22.65
N GLU A 107 6.29 -9.30 -21.88
CA GLU A 107 6.28 -9.34 -20.41
C GLU A 107 4.99 -8.71 -19.86
N ARG A 108 4.64 -7.51 -20.33
CA ARG A 108 3.43 -6.81 -19.86
C ARG A 108 2.15 -7.57 -20.20
N SER A 109 2.14 -8.38 -21.27
CA SER A 109 1.00 -9.24 -21.58
C SER A 109 0.82 -10.36 -20.55
N ILE A 110 1.92 -11.00 -20.13
CA ILE A 110 1.93 -12.03 -19.09
C ILE A 110 1.49 -11.42 -17.75
N MET A 111 2.00 -10.23 -17.41
CA MET A 111 1.62 -9.52 -16.19
C MET A 111 0.15 -9.09 -16.18
N THR A 112 -0.39 -8.74 -17.35
CA THR A 112 -1.82 -8.42 -17.49
C THR A 112 -2.69 -9.66 -17.27
N ASP A 113 -2.32 -10.80 -17.84
CA ASP A 113 -3.05 -12.06 -17.62
C ASP A 113 -2.94 -12.53 -16.16
N LEU A 114 -1.79 -12.35 -15.50
CA LEU A 114 -1.61 -12.61 -14.06
C LEU A 114 -2.51 -11.72 -13.21
N TYR A 115 -2.66 -10.44 -13.58
CA TYR A 115 -3.63 -9.57 -12.93
C TYR A 115 -5.05 -10.10 -13.08
N TYR A 116 -5.50 -10.47 -14.29
CA TYR A 116 -6.84 -11.03 -14.45
C TYR A 116 -7.03 -12.35 -13.69
N LEU A 117 -5.99 -13.20 -13.64
CA LEU A 117 -6.01 -14.44 -12.85
C LEU A 117 -6.21 -14.13 -11.35
N SER A 118 -5.65 -13.03 -10.85
CA SER A 118 -5.85 -12.61 -9.45
C SER A 118 -7.27 -12.16 -9.14
N GLN A 119 -8.09 -11.82 -10.14
CA GLN A 119 -9.44 -11.27 -9.99
C GLN A 119 -10.56 -12.27 -10.32
N THR A 120 -10.30 -13.21 -11.23
CA THR A 120 -11.29 -14.13 -11.79
C THR A 120 -11.97 -15.03 -10.75
N ASP A 121 -13.12 -15.58 -11.10
CA ASP A 121 -13.87 -16.56 -10.29
C ASP A 121 -14.19 -16.08 -8.85
N GLY A 122 -14.40 -14.76 -8.68
CA GLY A 122 -14.73 -14.14 -7.40
C GLY A 122 -13.54 -13.95 -6.45
N ALA A 123 -12.31 -14.21 -6.91
CA ALA A 123 -11.10 -14.04 -6.10
C ALA A 123 -10.88 -12.57 -5.68
N GLY A 124 -11.20 -11.61 -6.57
CA GLY A 124 -11.14 -10.18 -6.27
C GLY A 124 -12.05 -9.79 -5.11
N ASP A 125 -13.36 -10.07 -5.25
CA ASP A 125 -14.39 -9.77 -4.25
C ASP A 125 -14.08 -10.44 -2.89
N TRP A 126 -13.63 -11.70 -2.92
CA TRP A 126 -13.24 -12.41 -1.69
C TRP A 126 -12.06 -11.74 -1.00
N ARG A 127 -11.01 -11.35 -1.75
CA ARG A 127 -9.81 -10.72 -1.20
C ARG A 127 -10.13 -9.37 -0.58
N GLU A 128 -10.96 -8.55 -1.24
CA GLU A 128 -11.41 -7.26 -0.71
C GLU A 128 -12.17 -7.43 0.60
N LYS A 129 -13.12 -8.38 0.64
CA LYS A 129 -13.88 -8.66 1.85
C LYS A 129 -12.96 -9.10 3.00
N GLU A 130 -12.07 -10.06 2.77
CA GLU A 130 -11.19 -10.58 3.82
C GLU A 130 -10.18 -9.53 4.31
N ALA A 131 -9.62 -8.71 3.41
CA ALA A 131 -8.73 -7.61 3.77
C ALA A 131 -9.43 -6.56 4.63
N LYS A 132 -10.69 -6.24 4.29
CA LYS A 132 -11.55 -5.34 5.09
C LYS A 132 -11.84 -5.94 6.46
N ASP A 133 -12.25 -7.21 6.52
CA ASP A 133 -12.55 -7.90 7.79
C ASP A 133 -11.32 -7.96 8.72
N LEU A 134 -10.12 -8.18 8.17
CA LEU A 134 -8.87 -8.16 8.92
C LEU A 134 -8.54 -6.75 9.45
N THR A 135 -8.70 -5.72 8.62
CA THR A 135 -8.51 -4.33 9.03
C THR A 135 -9.50 -3.96 10.13
N ASP A 136 -10.79 -4.24 9.95
CA ASP A 136 -11.84 -3.97 10.94
C ASP A 136 -11.58 -4.71 12.25
N LEU A 137 -11.09 -5.96 12.21
CA LEU A 137 -10.67 -6.70 13.39
C LEU A 137 -9.53 -5.99 14.13
N VAL A 138 -8.43 -5.67 13.45
CA VAL A 138 -7.26 -5.06 14.09
C VAL A 138 -7.58 -3.67 14.62
N GLN A 139 -8.31 -2.85 13.85
CA GLN A 139 -8.72 -1.51 14.30
C GLN A 139 -9.62 -1.60 15.55
N ARG A 140 -10.55 -2.56 15.63
CA ARG A 140 -11.34 -2.77 16.85
C ARG A 140 -10.47 -3.16 18.05
N ARG A 141 -9.50 -4.06 17.88
CA ARG A 141 -8.55 -4.44 18.94
C ARG A 141 -7.72 -3.23 19.41
N ILE A 142 -7.22 -2.41 18.49
CA ILE A 142 -6.47 -1.19 18.81
C ILE A 142 -7.35 -0.19 19.57
N THR A 143 -8.57 0.07 19.08
CA THR A 143 -9.53 0.97 19.74
C THR A 143 -9.86 0.49 21.15
N TYR A 144 -10.08 -0.81 21.34
CA TYR A 144 -10.32 -1.40 22.67
C TYR A 144 -9.13 -1.15 23.62
N LEU A 145 -7.90 -1.46 23.19
CA LEU A 145 -6.69 -1.23 23.97
C LEU A 145 -6.50 0.25 24.34
N GLN A 146 -6.76 1.13 23.38
CA GLN A 146 -6.56 2.56 23.57
C GLN A 146 -7.60 3.20 24.48
N ASN A 147 -8.77 2.57 24.68
CA ASN A 147 -9.87 3.19 25.40
C ASN A 147 -10.31 2.40 26.66
N PRO A 148 -9.45 2.33 27.69
CA PRO A 148 -9.79 1.66 28.94
C PRO A 148 -10.91 2.41 29.68
N LYS A 149 -11.80 1.68 30.35
CA LYS A 149 -12.91 2.27 31.13
C LYS A 149 -12.44 3.16 32.29
N ASP A 150 -11.29 2.84 32.88
CA ASP A 150 -10.70 3.58 34.01
C ASP A 150 -9.22 3.87 33.70
N CYS A 151 -8.93 5.06 33.17
CA CYS A 151 -7.57 5.48 32.83
C CYS A 151 -6.65 5.52 34.06
N SER A 152 -7.17 5.75 35.26
CA SER A 152 -6.35 5.83 36.48
C SER A 152 -5.74 4.47 36.87
N LYS A 153 -6.34 3.37 36.41
CA LYS A 153 -5.91 1.99 36.69
C LYS A 153 -5.34 1.27 35.46
N ALA A 154 -5.44 1.86 34.28
CA ALA A 154 -4.90 1.28 33.05
C ALA A 154 -3.38 1.12 33.15
N LYS A 155 -2.85 0.04 32.57
CA LYS A 155 -1.41 -0.06 32.27
C LYS A 155 -1.11 0.80 31.04
N LYS A 156 -0.05 1.59 31.11
CA LYS A 156 0.28 2.62 30.12
C LYS A 156 1.71 2.41 29.61
N LEU A 157 1.91 2.79 28.35
CA LEU A 157 3.23 2.92 27.74
C LEU A 157 3.35 4.34 27.19
N VAL A 158 4.33 5.09 27.69
CA VAL A 158 4.58 6.47 27.31
C VAL A 158 5.58 6.50 26.17
N CYS A 159 5.24 7.23 25.10
CA CYS A 159 6.09 7.46 23.94
C CYS A 159 6.22 8.96 23.70
N ASN A 160 7.44 9.44 23.47
CA ASN A 160 7.69 10.85 23.20
C ASN A 160 8.00 11.07 21.72
N ILE A 161 7.21 11.89 21.03
CA ILE A 161 7.34 12.08 19.57
C ILE A 161 8.67 12.74 19.15
N ASN A 162 9.36 13.42 20.07
CA ASN A 162 10.49 14.31 19.78
C ASN A 162 11.82 13.59 19.46
N LYS A 163 11.78 12.47 18.73
CA LYS A 163 12.97 11.86 18.16
C LYS A 163 13.70 12.86 17.24
N GLY A 164 15.02 12.82 17.27
CA GLY A 164 15.95 13.69 16.54
C GLY A 164 15.97 13.55 15.02
N CYS A 165 14.82 13.50 14.34
CA CYS A 165 14.71 13.29 12.89
C CYS A 165 13.49 14.01 12.27
N GLY A 166 13.25 13.81 10.97
CA GLY A 166 12.10 14.38 10.25
C GLY A 166 10.77 13.61 10.47
N TYR A 167 9.68 14.14 9.91
CA TYR A 167 8.29 13.69 10.14
C TYR A 167 8.10 12.17 9.96
N GLY A 168 8.48 11.60 8.81
CA GLY A 168 8.28 10.16 8.57
C GLY A 168 9.03 9.27 9.58
N CYS A 169 10.23 9.68 10.00
CA CYS A 169 10.99 8.97 11.04
C CYS A 169 10.34 9.11 12.43
N GLN A 170 9.77 10.28 12.76
CA GLN A 170 9.02 10.48 14.00
C GLN A 170 7.71 9.68 14.02
N LEU A 171 6.98 9.63 12.89
CA LEU A 171 5.80 8.79 12.76
C LEU A 171 6.14 7.30 12.94
N HIS A 172 7.20 6.81 12.29
CA HIS A 172 7.71 5.45 12.51
C HIS A 172 8.13 5.19 13.96
N HIS A 173 8.68 6.18 14.66
CA HIS A 173 8.93 6.05 16.10
C HIS A 173 7.63 5.82 16.89
N VAL A 174 6.57 6.58 16.62
CA VAL A 174 5.27 6.40 17.28
C VAL A 174 4.64 5.05 16.92
N VAL A 175 4.75 4.60 15.67
CA VAL A 175 4.30 3.26 15.23
C VAL A 175 5.03 2.16 16.01
N TYR A 176 6.35 2.26 16.13
CA TYR A 176 7.15 1.34 16.94
C TYR A 176 6.68 1.27 18.39
N CYS A 177 6.45 2.43 19.03
CA CYS A 177 5.90 2.49 20.38
C CYS A 177 4.54 1.80 20.48
N PHE A 178 3.69 2.03 19.49
CA PHE A 178 2.34 1.49 19.47
C PHE A 178 2.31 -0.03 19.29
N MET A 179 3.19 -0.58 18.45
CA MET A 179 3.34 -2.03 18.30
C MET A 179 3.76 -2.71 19.61
N ILE A 180 4.68 -2.11 20.37
CA ILE A 180 5.09 -2.63 21.68
C ILE A 180 3.96 -2.46 22.71
N ALA A 181 3.28 -1.31 22.72
CA ALA A 181 2.14 -1.06 23.59
C ALA A 181 1.04 -2.11 23.35
N TYR A 182 0.77 -2.43 22.08
CA TYR A 182 -0.15 -3.48 21.67
C TYR A 182 0.30 -4.88 22.08
N GLY A 183 1.59 -5.22 21.94
CA GLY A 183 2.11 -6.51 22.39
C GLY A 183 2.06 -6.69 23.91
N THR A 184 2.28 -5.62 24.66
CA THR A 184 2.36 -5.64 26.13
C THR A 184 1.05 -5.31 26.84
N GLN A 185 -0.05 -5.15 26.10
CA GLN A 185 -1.38 -4.79 26.63
C GLN A 185 -1.37 -3.50 27.44
N ARG A 186 -0.66 -2.48 26.94
CA ARG A 186 -0.56 -1.15 27.55
C ARG A 186 -1.21 -0.12 26.64
N THR A 187 -2.03 0.76 27.19
CA THR A 187 -2.56 1.92 26.47
C THR A 187 -1.40 2.85 26.11
N LEU A 188 -1.25 3.19 24.83
CA LEU A 188 -0.25 4.15 24.37
C LEU A 188 -0.65 5.55 24.82
N ILE A 189 0.26 6.22 25.53
CA ILE A 189 0.20 7.64 25.88
C ILE A 189 1.26 8.36 25.05
N LEU A 190 0.83 9.27 24.19
CA LEU A 190 1.71 10.03 23.31
C LEU A 190 2.01 11.41 23.91
N GLU A 191 3.27 11.64 24.26
CA GLU A 191 3.76 12.97 24.65
C GLU A 191 4.24 13.72 23.41
N SER A 192 3.53 14.79 23.07
CA SER A 192 3.80 15.59 21.87
C SER A 192 4.03 17.08 22.12
N GLN A 193 4.10 17.53 23.38
CA GLN A 193 4.43 18.92 23.66
C GLN A 193 5.80 19.30 23.08
N ASN A 194 5.93 20.56 22.63
CA ASN A 194 7.15 21.08 22.00
C ASN A 194 7.57 20.30 20.75
N TRP A 195 6.60 19.71 20.04
CA TRP A 195 6.90 19.02 18.79
C TRP A 195 7.44 19.99 17.75
N ARG A 196 8.61 19.65 17.19
CA ARG A 196 9.35 20.54 16.25
C ARG A 196 8.54 20.98 15.03
N TYR A 197 7.54 20.19 14.63
CA TYR A 197 6.68 20.50 13.50
C TYR A 197 5.45 21.33 13.90
N ALA A 198 4.94 21.15 15.12
CA ALA A 198 3.79 21.87 15.66
C ALA A 198 3.91 21.93 17.18
N THR A 199 4.24 23.09 17.74
CA THR A 199 4.55 23.19 19.18
C THR A 199 3.35 22.86 20.08
N GLY A 200 2.13 23.01 19.54
CA GLY A 200 0.87 22.58 20.16
C GLY A 200 0.69 21.06 20.28
N GLY A 201 1.50 20.28 19.55
CA GLY A 201 1.55 18.82 19.65
C GLY A 201 0.82 18.07 18.54
N TRP A 202 0.58 16.79 18.78
CA TRP A 202 0.01 15.84 17.83
C TRP A 202 -1.41 16.24 17.40
N GLU A 203 -2.19 16.69 18.38
CA GLU A 203 -3.59 17.06 18.24
C GLU A 203 -3.80 18.30 17.36
N THR A 204 -2.73 19.02 17.02
CA THR A 204 -2.79 20.07 16.00
C THR A 204 -3.35 19.50 14.70
N VAL A 205 -2.88 18.32 14.25
CA VAL A 205 -3.23 17.74 12.92
C VAL A 205 -4.03 16.44 12.99
N PHE A 206 -3.81 15.60 14.00
CA PHE A 206 -4.43 14.28 14.10
C PHE A 206 -5.31 14.15 15.34
N ARG A 207 -6.24 13.21 15.35
CA ARG A 207 -7.03 12.89 16.54
C ARG A 207 -6.14 12.38 17.66
N PRO A 208 -6.52 12.58 18.93
CA PRO A 208 -5.80 11.97 20.04
C PRO A 208 -5.76 10.45 19.89
N VAL A 209 -4.70 9.83 20.39
CA VAL A 209 -4.51 8.38 20.29
C VAL A 209 -5.50 7.59 21.17
N SER A 210 -6.17 8.26 22.11
CA SER A 210 -7.23 7.73 22.97
C SER A 210 -8.27 8.80 23.24
N GLU A 211 -9.54 8.42 23.33
CA GLU A 211 -10.64 9.31 23.73
C GLU A 211 -10.86 9.31 25.26
N THR A 212 -10.38 8.28 25.95
CA THR A 212 -10.68 8.05 27.38
C THR A 212 -9.45 8.04 28.28
N CYS A 213 -8.24 7.92 27.71
CA CYS A 213 -7.01 7.83 28.48
C CYS A 213 -5.82 8.47 27.76
N THR A 214 -5.64 9.76 28.00
CA THR A 214 -4.52 10.57 27.48
C THR A 214 -3.54 11.01 28.58
N ASP A 215 -3.88 10.78 29.85
CA ASP A 215 -3.07 11.15 31.00
C ASP A 215 -2.05 10.06 31.37
N ARG A 216 -0.84 10.47 31.75
CA ARG A 216 0.27 9.58 32.13
C ARG A 216 0.32 9.20 33.61
N ALA A 217 -0.61 9.66 34.46
CA ALA A 217 -0.55 9.36 35.89
C ALA A 217 -0.74 7.87 36.16
N GLY A 218 -0.08 7.37 37.19
CA GLY A 218 -0.21 6.00 37.67
C GLY A 218 0.49 5.84 39.01
N ALA A 219 0.20 4.74 39.70
CA ALA A 219 0.77 4.43 41.01
C ALA A 219 2.29 4.17 40.94
N THR A 220 2.77 3.60 39.83
CA THR A 220 4.18 3.31 39.58
C THR A 220 4.59 3.70 38.17
N THR A 221 5.73 4.35 38.05
CA THR A 221 6.33 4.78 36.77
C THR A 221 7.79 4.33 36.71
N GLY A 222 8.23 3.84 35.57
CA GLY A 222 9.62 3.45 35.35
C GLY A 222 10.00 3.45 33.87
N HIS A 223 11.30 3.50 33.59
CA HIS A 223 11.81 3.30 32.23
C HIS A 223 11.71 1.81 31.83
N TRP A 224 11.56 1.55 30.54
CA TRP A 224 11.59 0.20 30.00
C TRP A 224 12.79 -0.60 30.51
N SER A 225 12.52 -1.75 31.12
CA SER A 225 13.53 -2.70 31.61
C SER A 225 13.28 -4.13 31.14
N GLY A 226 12.24 -4.32 30.30
CA GLY A 226 11.83 -5.60 29.72
C GLY A 226 10.48 -6.06 30.27
N GLU A 227 9.65 -6.65 29.41
CA GLU A 227 8.25 -7.00 29.72
C GLU A 227 8.08 -7.79 31.03
N THR A 228 8.97 -8.74 31.32
CA THR A 228 8.92 -9.54 32.56
C THR A 228 9.22 -8.71 33.81
N ASN A 229 10.18 -7.78 33.71
CA ASN A 229 10.58 -6.91 34.82
C ASN A 229 9.53 -5.83 35.07
N ASP A 230 8.93 -5.32 34.00
CA ASP A 230 7.97 -4.22 34.04
C ASP A 230 6.53 -4.68 34.33
N LYS A 231 6.31 -5.97 34.63
CA LYS A 231 4.96 -6.56 34.76
C LYS A 231 4.07 -5.83 35.79
N ASP A 232 4.65 -5.36 36.89
CA ASP A 232 3.95 -4.68 37.99
C ASP A 232 4.09 -3.14 37.92
N VAL A 233 4.82 -2.63 36.93
CA VAL A 233 4.95 -1.19 36.66
C VAL A 233 3.72 -0.73 35.86
N GLN A 234 2.97 0.22 36.40
CA GLN A 234 1.75 0.70 35.74
C GLN A 234 2.07 1.52 34.50
N VAL A 235 3.02 2.45 34.57
CA VAL A 235 3.39 3.36 33.49
C VAL A 235 4.85 3.12 33.09
N VAL A 236 5.07 2.67 31.85
CA VAL A 236 6.42 2.38 31.34
C VAL A 236 6.80 3.41 30.29
N GLU A 237 7.94 4.07 30.47
CA GLU A 237 8.49 5.03 29.50
C GLU A 237 9.39 4.29 28.50
N LEU A 238 9.01 4.32 27.22
CA LEU A 238 9.71 3.59 26.18
C LEU A 238 10.72 4.52 25.45
N PRO A 239 12.01 4.13 25.35
CA PRO A 239 12.99 4.91 24.61
C PRO A 239 12.82 4.73 23.09
N ILE A 240 13.60 5.50 22.32
CA ILE A 240 13.78 5.25 20.89
C ILE A 240 14.36 3.85 20.64
N VAL A 241 14.00 3.25 19.51
CA VAL A 241 14.41 1.87 19.17
C VAL A 241 15.94 1.67 19.18
N ASP A 242 16.69 2.72 18.88
CA ASP A 242 18.16 2.75 18.83
C ASP A 242 18.82 2.47 20.20
N SER A 243 18.13 2.83 21.29
CA SER A 243 18.59 2.61 22.68
C SER A 243 17.71 1.63 23.46
N LEU A 244 16.82 0.91 22.77
CA LEU A 244 15.93 -0.06 23.39
C LEU A 244 16.69 -1.32 23.81
N HIS A 245 16.73 -1.57 25.12
CA HIS A 245 17.27 -2.81 25.67
C HIS A 245 16.52 -3.23 26.94
N PRO A 246 16.14 -4.51 27.10
CA PRO A 246 16.17 -5.57 26.07
C PRO A 246 15.12 -5.31 24.97
N ARG A 247 15.34 -5.83 23.76
CA ARG A 247 14.37 -5.72 22.67
C ARG A 247 13.22 -6.72 22.85
N PRO A 248 11.94 -6.28 22.91
CA PRO A 248 10.80 -7.20 22.95
C PRO A 248 10.58 -7.86 21.58
N PRO A 249 9.79 -8.96 21.51
CA PRO A 249 9.51 -9.64 20.25
C PRO A 249 8.57 -8.83 19.33
N TYR A 250 7.86 -7.84 19.85
CA TYR A 250 6.81 -7.08 19.17
C TYR A 250 7.34 -6.02 18.19
N LEU A 251 8.24 -6.40 17.29
CA LEU A 251 8.92 -5.52 16.35
C LEU A 251 8.78 -6.01 14.91
N PRO A 252 8.74 -5.10 13.92
CA PRO A 252 8.84 -5.48 12.52
C PRO A 252 10.11 -6.31 12.24
N LEU A 253 10.13 -7.17 11.24
CA LEU A 253 9.07 -7.44 10.25
C LEU A 253 8.13 -8.59 10.66
N ALA A 254 8.08 -8.95 11.95
CA ALA A 254 7.22 -10.03 12.41
C ALA A 254 5.73 -9.62 12.44
N VAL A 255 4.86 -10.60 12.22
CA VAL A 255 3.39 -10.43 12.25
C VAL A 255 2.74 -11.24 13.37
N PRO A 256 1.51 -10.91 13.80
CA PRO A 256 0.77 -11.70 14.78
C PRO A 256 0.52 -13.13 14.31
N GLU A 257 0.89 -14.10 15.14
CA GLU A 257 0.71 -15.54 14.87
C GLU A 257 -0.75 -15.89 14.55
N ASP A 258 -1.72 -15.27 15.23
CA ASP A 258 -3.15 -15.52 15.01
C ASP A 258 -3.68 -14.99 13.67
N LEU A 259 -2.95 -14.08 13.03
CA LEU A 259 -3.34 -13.46 11.75
C LEU A 259 -2.51 -13.95 10.57
N ALA A 260 -1.36 -14.59 10.81
CA ALA A 260 -0.37 -14.93 9.78
C ALA A 260 -0.98 -15.70 8.59
N ASP A 261 -1.71 -16.79 8.83
CA ASP A 261 -2.31 -17.61 7.77
C ASP A 261 -3.39 -16.88 6.97
N ARG A 262 -4.09 -15.93 7.59
CA ARG A 262 -5.09 -15.08 6.90
C ARG A 262 -4.38 -14.04 6.04
N LEU A 263 -3.35 -13.41 6.58
CA LEU A 263 -2.55 -12.40 5.88
C LEU A 263 -1.83 -12.98 4.67
N ILE A 264 -1.19 -14.15 4.80
CA ILE A 264 -0.47 -14.81 3.70
C ILE A 264 -1.41 -15.13 2.52
N ARG A 265 -2.69 -15.42 2.78
CA ARG A 265 -3.67 -15.66 1.71
C ARG A 265 -4.14 -14.41 1.00
N VAL A 266 -3.99 -13.24 1.61
CA VAL A 266 -4.59 -11.98 1.15
C VAL A 266 -3.55 -10.98 0.66
N HIS A 267 -2.37 -10.95 1.26
CA HIS A 267 -1.38 -9.87 1.11
C HIS A 267 0.02 -10.41 0.81
N GLY A 268 0.67 -9.88 -0.24
CA GLY A 268 2.01 -10.30 -0.68
C GLY A 268 3.15 -9.93 0.27
N ASP A 269 2.95 -8.93 1.14
CA ASP A 269 3.87 -8.60 2.23
C ASP A 269 3.10 -8.37 3.55
N PRO A 270 2.91 -9.39 4.39
CA PRO A 270 2.21 -9.26 5.66
C PRO A 270 2.86 -8.28 6.66
N ALA A 271 4.17 -8.05 6.56
CA ALA A 271 4.89 -7.21 7.52
C ALA A 271 4.49 -5.75 7.36
N VAL A 272 4.49 -5.23 6.12
CA VAL A 272 4.03 -3.86 5.84
C VAL A 272 2.53 -3.71 6.13
N TRP A 273 1.71 -4.74 5.87
CA TRP A 273 0.29 -4.71 6.24
C TRP A 273 0.11 -4.54 7.76
N TRP A 274 0.91 -5.24 8.57
CA TRP A 274 0.82 -5.12 10.03
C TRP A 274 1.25 -3.74 10.52
N VAL A 275 2.34 -3.19 9.98
CA VAL A 275 2.80 -1.81 10.27
C VAL A 275 1.73 -0.79 9.88
N SER A 276 1.08 -0.97 8.73
CA SER A 276 0.10 -0.01 8.22
C SER A 276 -1.15 0.11 9.09
N GLN A 277 -1.52 -0.92 9.86
CA GLN A 277 -2.67 -0.84 10.78
C GLN A 277 -2.47 0.20 11.88
N PHE A 278 -1.23 0.33 12.38
CA PHE A 278 -0.90 1.35 13.38
C PHE A 278 -0.79 2.73 12.75
N VAL A 279 -0.21 2.82 11.54
CA VAL A 279 -0.20 4.07 10.76
C VAL A 279 -1.64 4.57 10.55
N LYS A 280 -2.54 3.70 10.09
CA LYS A 280 -3.96 3.98 9.86
C LYS A 280 -4.65 4.58 11.08
N TYR A 281 -4.41 3.99 12.26
CA TYR A 281 -5.01 4.48 13.50
C TYR A 281 -4.43 5.83 13.93
N LEU A 282 -3.11 6.02 13.77
CA LEU A 282 -2.45 7.26 14.16
C LEU A 282 -2.92 8.43 13.29
N ILE A 283 -2.92 8.29 11.97
CA ILE A 283 -3.15 9.41 11.05
C ILE A 283 -4.64 9.80 10.88
N ARG A 284 -5.54 9.39 11.78
CA ARG A 284 -6.93 9.82 11.77
C ARG A 284 -6.96 11.36 11.85
N PRO A 285 -7.40 12.07 10.80
CA PRO A 285 -7.24 13.51 10.74
C PRO A 285 -8.18 14.22 11.72
N GLN A 286 -7.76 15.40 12.17
CA GLN A 286 -8.70 16.37 12.74
C GLN A 286 -9.68 16.84 11.65
N PRO A 287 -10.90 17.28 12.00
CA PRO A 287 -11.91 17.68 11.01
C PRO A 287 -11.44 18.76 10.04
N TRP A 288 -10.60 19.69 10.51
CA TRP A 288 -10.07 20.75 9.66
C TRP A 288 -9.06 20.24 8.62
N LEU A 289 -8.25 19.23 8.97
CA LEU A 289 -7.28 18.62 8.08
C LEU A 289 -7.98 17.74 7.04
N GLU A 290 -9.02 17.00 7.45
CA GLU A 290 -9.88 16.24 6.54
C GLU A 290 -10.48 17.15 5.45
N LYS A 291 -11.04 18.29 5.88
CA LYS A 291 -11.55 19.32 4.96
C LYS A 291 -10.47 19.89 4.03
N GLU A 292 -9.27 20.14 4.55
CA GLU A 292 -8.15 20.61 3.74
C GLU A 292 -7.74 19.58 2.67
N ILE A 293 -7.69 18.29 3.01
CA ILE A 293 -7.40 17.21 2.07
C ILE A 293 -8.45 17.18 0.95
N GLU A 294 -9.74 17.28 1.27
CA GLU A 294 -10.82 17.34 0.28
C GLU A 294 -10.71 18.58 -0.63
N GLU A 295 -10.41 19.75 -0.04
CA GLU A 295 -10.22 20.99 -0.79
C GLU A 295 -9.00 20.92 -1.71
N ALA A 296 -7.88 20.38 -1.23
CA ALA A 296 -6.67 20.17 -2.01
C ALA A 296 -6.92 19.19 -3.17
N THR A 297 -7.64 18.08 -2.92
CA THR A 297 -8.01 17.09 -3.94
C THR A 297 -8.75 17.76 -5.10
N ARG A 298 -9.76 18.60 -4.79
CA ARG A 298 -10.51 19.35 -5.81
C ARG A 298 -9.65 20.39 -6.51
N LYS A 299 -8.86 21.16 -5.77
CA LYS A 299 -8.05 22.27 -6.30
C LYS A 299 -6.94 21.78 -7.23
N LEU A 300 -6.30 20.67 -6.87
CA LEU A 300 -5.24 20.04 -7.66
C LEU A 300 -5.78 19.24 -8.86
N GLY A 301 -7.09 18.97 -8.88
CA GLY A 301 -7.70 18.12 -9.90
C GLY A 301 -7.19 16.67 -9.83
N PHE A 302 -6.87 16.18 -8.63
CA PHE A 302 -6.36 14.83 -8.44
C PHE A 302 -7.39 13.80 -8.87
N LYS A 303 -7.03 12.95 -9.84
CA LYS A 303 -7.89 11.89 -10.40
C LYS A 303 -7.08 10.76 -10.99
N HIS A 304 -7.69 9.58 -11.00
CA HIS A 304 -7.12 8.35 -11.55
C HIS A 304 -7.29 8.25 -13.09
N PRO A 305 -6.44 7.50 -13.81
CA PRO A 305 -5.21 6.87 -13.30
C PRO A 305 -4.10 7.90 -13.05
N VAL A 306 -3.37 7.74 -11.95
CA VAL A 306 -2.26 8.61 -11.52
C VAL A 306 -1.15 7.79 -10.87
N ILE A 307 0.10 8.10 -11.22
CA ILE A 307 1.28 7.50 -10.59
C ILE A 307 1.91 8.52 -9.65
N GLY A 308 2.17 8.11 -8.41
CA GLY A 308 2.85 8.92 -7.41
C GLY A 308 4.36 8.84 -7.62
N VAL A 309 5.02 9.99 -7.70
CA VAL A 309 6.47 10.09 -7.80
C VAL A 309 6.98 10.94 -6.65
N HIS A 310 7.86 10.36 -5.84
CA HIS A 310 8.51 11.08 -4.74
C HIS A 310 10.02 11.18 -4.97
N VAL A 311 10.49 12.41 -5.23
CA VAL A 311 11.90 12.71 -5.47
C VAL A 311 12.48 13.48 -4.28
N ARG A 312 13.28 12.78 -3.48
CA ARG A 312 14.01 13.36 -2.34
C ARG A 312 15.40 13.79 -2.78
N ARG A 313 15.75 15.07 -2.60
CA ARG A 313 17.09 15.61 -2.89
C ARG A 313 17.69 16.22 -1.62
N THR A 314 17.71 17.55 -1.54
CA THR A 314 18.30 18.42 -0.50
C THR A 314 19.36 17.74 0.39
N ASP A 315 19.10 17.57 1.68
CA ASP A 315 20.02 17.11 2.73
C ASP A 315 20.32 15.60 2.73
N LYS A 316 19.59 14.82 1.92
CA LYS A 316 19.75 13.37 1.84
C LYS A 316 20.82 12.95 0.84
N VAL A 317 21.05 13.76 -0.19
CA VAL A 317 22.07 13.48 -1.22
C VAL A 317 23.46 13.55 -0.59
N GLY A 318 24.19 12.43 -0.67
CA GLY A 318 25.57 12.34 -0.18
C GLY A 318 25.72 11.96 1.31
N THR A 319 24.61 11.79 2.03
CA THR A 319 24.61 11.31 3.43
C THR A 319 23.88 9.99 3.57
N GLU A 320 22.62 9.93 3.12
CA GLU A 320 21.72 8.78 3.32
C GLU A 320 21.17 8.20 2.02
N ALA A 321 21.29 8.92 0.89
CA ALA A 321 20.85 8.46 -0.43
C ALA A 321 21.70 9.07 -1.55
N ALA A 322 21.60 8.49 -2.75
CA ALA A 322 22.20 9.04 -3.97
C ALA A 322 21.28 10.08 -4.63
N PHE A 323 21.86 10.92 -5.49
CA PHE A 323 21.06 11.75 -6.39
C PHE A 323 20.55 10.89 -7.55
N HIS A 324 19.25 10.94 -7.81
CA HIS A 324 18.62 10.28 -8.95
C HIS A 324 18.00 11.35 -9.87
N PRO A 325 18.36 11.37 -11.17
CA PRO A 325 17.74 12.27 -12.15
C PRO A 325 16.28 11.90 -12.40
N ILE A 326 15.45 12.84 -12.86
CA ILE A 326 14.02 12.61 -13.06
C ILE A 326 13.72 11.51 -14.09
N GLU A 327 14.62 11.34 -15.06
CA GLU A 327 14.59 10.30 -16.08
C GLU A 327 14.52 8.90 -15.48
N GLU A 328 15.27 8.63 -14.42
CA GLU A 328 15.31 7.32 -13.78
C GLU A 328 13.93 6.95 -13.21
N TYR A 329 13.25 7.90 -12.55
CA TYR A 329 11.88 7.71 -12.09
C TYR A 329 10.91 7.51 -13.26
N MET A 330 11.03 8.35 -14.30
CA MET A 330 10.04 8.42 -15.37
C MET A 330 10.07 7.20 -16.30
N VAL A 331 11.17 6.44 -16.39
CA VAL A 331 11.20 5.14 -17.07
C VAL A 331 10.19 4.18 -16.45
N HIS A 332 10.17 4.06 -15.12
CA HIS A 332 9.24 3.17 -14.43
C HIS A 332 7.79 3.69 -14.45
N VAL A 333 7.61 5.02 -14.45
CA VAL A 333 6.29 5.64 -14.63
C VAL A 333 5.71 5.29 -16.01
N GLU A 334 6.51 5.46 -17.07
CA GLU A 334 6.10 5.13 -18.45
C GLU A 334 5.76 3.65 -18.57
N GLU A 335 6.64 2.78 -18.12
CA GLU A 335 6.43 1.32 -18.15
C GLU A 335 5.15 0.91 -17.42
N ARG A 336 4.87 1.53 -16.27
CA ARG A 336 3.64 1.27 -15.54
C ARG A 336 2.40 1.80 -16.28
N PHE A 337 2.46 2.97 -16.92
CA PHE A 337 1.34 3.44 -17.75
C PHE A 337 1.08 2.54 -18.95
N GLU A 338 2.13 2.00 -19.59
CA GLU A 338 1.96 1.00 -20.66
C GLU A 338 1.27 -0.27 -20.16
N LEU A 339 1.61 -0.73 -18.94
CA LEU A 339 0.93 -1.86 -18.32
C LEU A 339 -0.55 -1.54 -17.99
N LEU A 340 -0.83 -0.36 -17.44
CA LEU A 340 -2.21 0.07 -17.15
C LEU A 340 -3.06 0.18 -18.42
N ALA A 341 -2.50 0.72 -19.50
CA ALA A 341 -3.19 0.88 -20.79
C ALA A 341 -3.65 -0.45 -21.41
N ARG A 342 -3.07 -1.58 -21.01
CA ARG A 342 -3.52 -2.92 -21.45
C ARG A 342 -4.83 -3.39 -20.80
N ARG A 343 -5.22 -2.81 -19.68
CA ARG A 343 -6.38 -3.25 -18.89
C ARG A 343 -7.43 -2.17 -18.62
N MET A 344 -7.08 -0.90 -18.84
CA MET A 344 -8.00 0.22 -18.68
C MET A 344 -7.69 1.33 -19.66
N HIS A 345 -8.68 2.18 -19.91
CA HIS A 345 -8.49 3.38 -20.72
C HIS A 345 -7.68 4.42 -19.93
N VAL A 346 -6.54 4.84 -20.49
CA VAL A 346 -5.71 5.92 -19.95
C VAL A 346 -5.99 7.17 -20.78
N ASP A 347 -6.86 8.04 -20.27
CA ASP A 347 -7.24 9.29 -20.93
C ASP A 347 -6.10 10.31 -20.92
N LYS A 348 -5.32 10.34 -19.83
CA LYS A 348 -4.12 11.16 -19.67
C LYS A 348 -3.15 10.49 -18.70
N LYS A 349 -1.84 10.54 -19.01
CA LYS A 349 -0.80 10.08 -18.10
C LYS A 349 -0.54 11.12 -17.01
N ARG A 350 -1.07 10.90 -15.81
CA ARG A 350 -0.97 11.81 -14.67
C ARG A 350 0.12 11.39 -13.70
N VAL A 351 0.91 12.35 -13.25
CA VAL A 351 1.92 12.13 -12.21
C VAL A 351 1.65 13.07 -11.04
N TYR A 352 1.44 12.51 -9.85
CA TYR A 352 1.54 13.30 -8.63
C TYR A 352 3.01 13.41 -8.22
N LEU A 353 3.58 14.62 -8.28
CA LEU A 353 4.99 14.85 -7.97
C LEU A 353 5.15 15.52 -6.61
N ALA A 354 5.68 14.75 -5.65
CA ALA A 354 6.13 15.24 -4.34
C ALA A 354 7.66 15.38 -4.34
N THR A 355 8.17 16.54 -3.92
CA THR A 355 9.62 16.78 -3.89
C THR A 355 9.99 17.91 -2.95
N ASP A 356 11.21 17.85 -2.40
CA ASP A 356 11.82 18.95 -1.66
C ASP A 356 12.62 19.93 -2.54
N ASP A 357 12.65 19.70 -3.85
CA ASP A 357 13.32 20.55 -4.83
C ASP A 357 12.28 21.35 -5.64
N PRO A 358 12.09 22.65 -5.34
CA PRO A 358 11.07 23.46 -6.00
C PRO A 358 11.34 23.73 -7.50
N SER A 359 12.54 23.42 -8.00
CA SER A 359 12.89 23.58 -9.41
C SER A 359 12.44 22.39 -10.27
N LEU A 360 12.25 21.22 -9.67
CA LEU A 360 12.01 19.96 -10.36
C LEU A 360 10.68 19.92 -11.12
N LEU A 361 9.63 20.59 -10.62
CA LEU A 361 8.34 20.60 -11.29
C LEU A 361 8.42 21.24 -12.69
N GLN A 362 9.18 22.33 -12.83
CA GLN A 362 9.37 22.99 -14.12
C GLN A 362 10.22 22.14 -15.06
N GLU A 363 11.28 21.50 -14.54
CA GLU A 363 12.11 20.56 -15.28
C GLU A 363 11.28 19.39 -15.83
N ALA A 364 10.48 18.74 -14.98
CA ALA A 364 9.66 17.59 -15.35
C ALA A 364 8.61 17.95 -16.42
N LYS A 365 7.92 19.09 -16.27
CA LYS A 365 6.97 19.58 -17.29
C LYS A 365 7.62 19.88 -18.63
N SER A 366 8.86 20.37 -18.62
CA SER A 366 9.62 20.66 -19.84
C SER A 366 10.05 19.38 -20.56
N LYS A 367 10.58 18.39 -19.82
CA LYS A 367 11.07 17.13 -20.38
C LYS A 367 9.95 16.18 -20.79
N TYR A 368 8.80 16.22 -20.13
CA TYR A 368 7.68 15.29 -20.33
C TYR A 368 6.36 16.03 -20.65
N PRO A 369 6.27 16.74 -21.80
CA PRO A 369 5.09 17.56 -22.15
C PRO A 369 3.82 16.73 -22.38
N ASN A 370 3.95 15.42 -22.62
CA ASN A 370 2.82 14.52 -22.79
C ASN A 370 2.12 14.16 -21.48
N TYR A 371 2.78 14.39 -20.34
CA TYR A 371 2.29 14.09 -19.00
C TYR A 371 1.56 15.29 -18.37
N GLU A 372 0.60 14.99 -17.51
CA GLU A 372 -0.06 15.97 -16.64
C GLU A 372 0.55 15.85 -15.23
N PHE A 373 1.39 16.81 -14.84
CA PHE A 373 1.98 16.85 -13.50
C PHE A 373 1.07 17.61 -12.52
N ILE A 374 0.61 16.88 -11.51
CA ILE A 374 -0.14 17.35 -10.35
C ILE A 374 0.85 17.55 -9.20
N SER A 375 0.98 18.78 -8.71
CA SER A 375 1.92 19.11 -7.63
C SER A 375 1.58 20.48 -7.06
N ASP A 376 1.74 20.67 -5.76
CA ASP A 376 1.72 22.00 -5.14
C ASP A 376 3.17 22.46 -4.90
N ASN A 377 3.70 23.28 -5.80
CA ASN A 377 5.10 23.72 -5.69
C ASN A 377 5.37 24.58 -4.44
N SER A 378 4.32 25.14 -3.81
CA SER A 378 4.48 25.87 -2.54
C SER A 378 4.83 24.92 -1.39
N ILE A 379 4.37 23.66 -1.44
CA ILE A 379 4.76 22.61 -0.51
C ILE A 379 6.26 22.29 -0.67
N SER A 380 6.75 22.17 -1.91
CA SER A 380 8.17 21.93 -2.19
C SER A 380 9.06 23.03 -1.60
N TRP A 381 8.66 24.30 -1.73
CA TRP A 381 9.36 25.42 -1.07
C TRP A 381 9.34 25.34 0.46
N SER A 382 8.21 24.92 1.04
CA SER A 382 8.09 24.77 2.49
C SER A 382 8.91 23.61 3.09
N ALA A 383 9.28 22.63 2.28
CA ALA A 383 10.09 21.48 2.68
C ALA A 383 11.61 21.79 2.77
N GLY A 384 12.02 22.95 2.22
CA GLY A 384 13.39 23.44 2.30
C GLY A 384 13.89 23.62 3.74
N LEU A 385 15.20 23.45 3.95
CA LEU A 385 15.83 23.40 5.29
C LEU A 385 15.48 24.56 6.21
N HIS A 386 15.24 25.76 5.66
CA HIS A 386 14.91 26.96 6.44
C HIS A 386 13.50 26.96 7.05
N ASN A 387 12.54 26.28 6.41
CA ASN A 387 11.11 26.32 6.80
C ASN A 387 10.54 24.94 7.20
N ARG A 388 11.38 23.90 7.16
CA ARG A 388 10.96 22.50 7.31
C ARG A 388 10.26 22.17 8.62
N TYR A 389 10.67 22.79 9.72
CA TYR A 389 10.14 22.50 11.06
C TYR A 389 9.12 23.56 11.46
N THR A 390 8.02 23.60 10.70
CA THR A 390 6.89 24.52 10.89
C THR A 390 5.57 23.79 10.61
N GLU A 391 4.46 24.32 11.14
CA GLU A 391 3.12 23.73 10.93
C GLU A 391 2.72 23.73 9.44
N ASN A 392 3.14 24.75 8.69
CA ASN A 392 2.88 24.83 7.25
C ASN A 392 3.61 23.72 6.49
N SER A 393 4.87 23.45 6.83
CA SER A 393 5.65 22.35 6.23
C SER A 393 5.09 20.99 6.66
N LEU A 394 4.63 20.86 7.91
CA LEU A 394 3.94 19.66 8.39
C LEU A 394 2.68 19.34 7.57
N ARG A 395 1.82 20.33 7.34
CA ARG A 395 0.63 20.18 6.49
C ARG A 395 1.02 19.77 5.08
N GLY A 396 2.04 20.42 4.52
CA GLY A 396 2.57 20.11 3.21
C GLY A 396 3.01 18.64 3.07
N VAL A 397 3.85 18.14 3.98
CA VAL A 397 4.31 16.75 3.93
C VAL A 397 3.19 15.73 4.18
N ILE A 398 2.19 16.07 5.01
CA ILE A 398 1.01 15.22 5.22
C ILE A 398 0.19 15.11 3.92
N LEU A 399 -0.04 16.23 3.22
CA LEU A 399 -0.74 16.24 1.93
C LEU A 399 0.04 15.47 0.85
N ASP A 400 1.35 15.66 0.75
CA ASP A 400 2.19 14.91 -0.18
C ASP A 400 2.10 13.40 0.07
N ILE A 401 2.26 12.97 1.33
CA ILE A 401 2.13 11.56 1.70
C ILE A 401 0.74 11.02 1.39
N HIS A 402 -0.31 11.80 1.65
CA HIS A 402 -1.68 11.42 1.32
C HIS A 402 -1.83 11.15 -0.18
N PHE A 403 -1.49 12.11 -1.05
CA PHE A 403 -1.67 11.95 -2.49
C PHE A 403 -0.74 10.89 -3.10
N LEU A 404 0.47 10.71 -2.57
CA LEU A 404 1.34 9.59 -2.94
C LEU A 404 0.69 8.24 -2.58
N SER A 405 0.08 8.13 -1.40
CA SER A 405 -0.55 6.88 -0.96
C SER A 405 -1.81 6.54 -1.75
N GLN A 406 -2.51 7.54 -2.27
CA GLN A 406 -3.72 7.38 -3.08
C GLN A 406 -3.43 7.02 -4.54
N ALA A 407 -2.17 7.06 -4.99
CA ALA A 407 -1.84 6.78 -6.38
C ALA A 407 -1.98 5.30 -6.76
N ASP A 408 -2.20 5.00 -8.04
CA ASP A 408 -2.34 3.63 -8.58
C ASP A 408 -1.01 2.84 -8.59
N PHE A 409 0.10 3.55 -8.40
CA PHE A 409 1.46 3.03 -8.30
C PHE A 409 2.38 4.10 -7.71
N LEU A 410 3.47 3.69 -7.05
CA LEU A 410 4.43 4.58 -6.41
C LEU A 410 5.85 4.37 -6.95
N VAL A 411 6.50 5.43 -7.45
CA VAL A 411 7.91 5.40 -7.87
C VAL A 411 8.71 6.36 -6.98
N CYS A 412 9.72 5.84 -6.29
CA CYS A 412 10.47 6.64 -5.32
C CYS A 412 11.79 6.00 -4.92
N THR A 413 12.42 6.54 -3.88
CA THR A 413 13.48 5.89 -3.11
C THR A 413 12.94 5.43 -1.74
N PHE A 414 13.02 4.13 -1.44
CA PHE A 414 12.65 3.59 -0.13
C PHE A 414 13.69 3.87 0.94
N SER A 415 14.86 4.44 0.64
CA SER A 415 15.69 5.08 1.67
C SER A 415 14.97 6.25 2.37
N SER A 416 14.00 6.91 1.70
CA SER A 416 13.18 7.97 2.28
C SER A 416 12.01 7.45 3.10
N GLN A 417 11.94 7.88 4.37
CA GLN A 417 10.80 7.57 5.25
C GLN A 417 9.47 8.10 4.70
N VAL A 418 9.49 9.23 3.98
CA VAL A 418 8.27 9.81 3.36
C VAL A 418 7.63 8.82 2.40
N CYS A 419 8.43 8.19 1.53
CA CYS A 419 7.90 7.22 0.58
C CYS A 419 7.42 5.95 1.28
N ARG A 420 8.17 5.46 2.28
CA ARG A 420 7.75 4.27 3.04
C ARG A 420 6.43 4.49 3.78
N VAL A 421 6.21 5.68 4.35
CA VAL A 421 4.93 6.02 4.99
C VAL A 421 3.79 6.05 3.95
N ALA A 422 4.00 6.66 2.78
CA ALA A 422 2.99 6.66 1.72
C ALA A 422 2.66 5.23 1.25
N TYR A 423 3.67 4.38 1.09
CA TYR A 423 3.52 2.97 0.75
C TYR A 423 2.79 2.18 1.85
N GLU A 424 3.08 2.42 3.12
CA GLU A 424 2.37 1.80 4.25
C GLU A 424 0.89 2.20 4.24
N ILE A 425 0.57 3.48 4.06
CA ILE A 425 -0.82 3.96 3.97
C ILE A 425 -1.55 3.32 2.78
N MET A 426 -0.87 3.19 1.64
CA MET A 426 -1.42 2.55 0.42
C MET A 426 -1.94 1.13 0.70
N GLN A 427 -1.30 0.38 1.60
CA GLN A 427 -1.74 -0.97 1.98
C GLN A 427 -3.12 -0.99 2.67
N THR A 428 -3.60 0.16 3.13
CA THR A 428 -4.90 0.29 3.80
C THR A 428 -6.03 0.73 2.86
N LEU A 429 -5.69 0.98 1.60
CA LEU A 429 -6.59 1.48 0.55
C LEU A 429 -6.94 0.39 -0.48
N HIS A 430 -6.18 -0.70 -0.52
CA HIS A 430 -6.37 -1.82 -1.44
C HIS A 430 -6.29 -3.16 -0.71
N PRO A 431 -6.85 -4.24 -1.27
CA PRO A 431 -6.76 -5.56 -0.66
C PRO A 431 -5.32 -6.08 -0.56
N ASP A 432 -4.53 -5.84 -1.61
CA ASP A 432 -3.09 -6.12 -1.67
C ASP A 432 -2.42 -5.11 -2.61
N ALA A 433 -1.71 -4.14 -2.05
CA ALA A 433 -0.90 -3.17 -2.78
C ALA A 433 0.60 -3.40 -2.55
N SER A 434 0.99 -4.59 -2.10
CA SER A 434 2.39 -4.89 -1.75
C SER A 434 3.31 -4.71 -2.95
N ALA A 435 2.85 -5.02 -4.17
CA ALA A 435 3.62 -4.86 -5.40
C ALA A 435 3.39 -3.52 -6.13
N TYR A 436 2.69 -2.54 -5.54
CA TYR A 436 2.32 -1.28 -6.21
C TYR A 436 3.39 -0.20 -6.07
N PHE A 437 4.66 -0.60 -6.17
CA PHE A 437 5.78 0.34 -6.12
C PHE A 437 6.93 -0.08 -7.04
N HIS A 438 7.79 0.88 -7.34
CA HIS A 438 9.16 0.66 -7.78
C HIS A 438 10.09 1.58 -6.99
N SER A 439 11.05 1.00 -6.28
CA SER A 439 12.05 1.73 -5.52
C SER A 439 13.35 1.76 -6.31
N LEU A 440 13.99 2.94 -6.42
CA LEU A 440 15.28 3.08 -7.11
C LEU A 440 16.47 2.62 -6.27
N ASP A 441 16.26 2.36 -4.97
CA ASP A 441 17.33 2.00 -4.05
C ASP A 441 16.94 0.80 -3.16
N ASP A 442 16.53 1.07 -1.91
CA ASP A 442 16.29 0.05 -0.90
C ASP A 442 15.04 -0.79 -1.23
N ILE A 443 15.02 -2.01 -0.71
CA ILE A 443 13.77 -2.75 -0.50
C ILE A 443 12.97 -2.12 0.64
N TYR A 444 11.73 -2.55 0.88
CA TYR A 444 11.00 -2.08 2.06
C TYR A 444 11.72 -2.47 3.34
N TYR A 445 11.83 -1.52 4.27
CA TYR A 445 12.33 -1.76 5.62
C TYR A 445 11.70 -0.80 6.62
N PHE A 446 11.67 -1.24 7.87
CA PHE A 446 11.28 -0.43 9.02
C PHE A 446 12.52 -0.17 9.90
N GLY A 447 12.78 1.09 10.24
CA GLY A 447 13.96 1.46 11.02
C GLY A 447 13.98 0.80 12.40
N GLY A 448 15.01 0.03 12.70
CA GLY A 448 15.12 -0.73 13.95
C GLY A 448 14.40 -2.09 13.94
N GLN A 449 13.99 -2.59 12.77
CA GLN A 449 13.47 -3.96 12.60
C GLN A 449 14.44 -5.04 13.07
N ASN A 450 13.91 -6.24 13.34
CA ASN A 450 14.71 -7.45 13.45
C ASN A 450 15.27 -7.86 12.07
N ALA A 451 16.18 -8.83 12.06
CA ALA A 451 16.84 -9.28 10.84
C ALA A 451 15.84 -9.74 9.77
N HIS A 452 15.91 -9.13 8.57
CA HIS A 452 15.14 -9.54 7.40
C HIS A 452 15.80 -10.78 6.79
N ASN A 453 15.10 -11.90 6.84
CA ASN A 453 15.61 -13.16 6.34
C ASN A 453 14.76 -13.69 5.19
N GLN A 454 15.43 -14.39 4.30
CA GLN A 454 14.86 -15.20 3.25
C GLN A 454 15.37 -16.63 3.37
N ILE A 455 14.71 -17.56 2.68
CA ILE A 455 15.10 -18.97 2.60
C ILE A 455 15.44 -19.28 1.14
N ALA A 456 16.64 -19.80 0.89
CA ALA A 456 17.00 -20.32 -0.42
C ALA A 456 16.07 -21.49 -0.81
N ILE A 457 15.50 -21.43 -2.01
CA ILE A 457 14.62 -22.49 -2.56
C ILE A 457 15.26 -23.24 -3.72
N TYR A 458 16.26 -22.64 -4.37
CA TYR A 458 17.06 -23.28 -5.42
C TYR A 458 18.55 -23.10 -5.14
N ALA A 459 19.33 -24.13 -5.45
CA ALA A 459 20.79 -24.06 -5.31
C ALA A 459 21.40 -22.98 -6.22
N HIS A 460 22.50 -22.38 -5.78
CA HIS A 460 23.27 -21.43 -6.58
C HIS A 460 24.76 -21.69 -6.43
N HIS A 461 25.39 -21.94 -7.57
CA HIS A 461 26.84 -21.98 -7.72
C HIS A 461 27.31 -20.60 -8.24
N PRO A 462 28.18 -19.90 -7.49
CA PRO A 462 28.74 -18.61 -7.89
C PRO A 462 29.44 -18.69 -9.24
N ARG A 463 29.16 -17.77 -10.16
CA ARG A 463 29.92 -17.62 -11.42
C ARG A 463 31.11 -16.68 -11.26
N THR A 464 30.98 -15.69 -10.38
CA THR A 464 32.00 -14.68 -10.06
C THR A 464 32.36 -14.71 -8.57
N ALA A 465 33.43 -14.00 -8.19
CA ALA A 465 33.85 -13.88 -6.80
C ALA A 465 32.87 -13.04 -5.95
N ASP A 466 32.05 -12.21 -6.59
CA ASP A 466 31.08 -11.33 -5.95
C ASP A 466 29.80 -12.07 -5.53
N GLU A 467 29.58 -13.29 -6.03
CA GLU A 467 28.42 -14.13 -5.76
C GLU A 467 28.60 -15.05 -4.54
N ILE A 468 27.51 -15.39 -3.86
CA ILE A 468 27.49 -16.34 -2.73
C ILE A 468 26.89 -17.69 -3.12
N PRO A 469 27.46 -18.81 -2.65
CA PRO A 469 26.84 -20.10 -2.82
C PRO A 469 25.60 -20.25 -1.93
N MET A 470 24.59 -20.96 -2.43
CA MET A 470 23.36 -21.25 -1.69
C MET A 470 22.92 -22.68 -1.94
N GLU A 471 22.45 -23.35 -0.88
CA GLU A 471 21.70 -24.61 -0.97
C GLU A 471 20.25 -24.41 -0.50
N PRO A 472 19.26 -25.17 -1.04
CA PRO A 472 17.89 -25.09 -0.56
C PRO A 472 17.79 -25.28 0.95
N GLY A 473 17.12 -24.34 1.63
CA GLY A 473 16.98 -24.29 3.08
C GLY A 473 17.98 -23.37 3.80
N ASP A 474 19.03 -22.88 3.13
CA ASP A 474 19.94 -21.89 3.71
C ASP A 474 19.19 -20.58 4.03
N ILE A 475 19.51 -19.99 5.19
CA ILE A 475 18.95 -18.69 5.61
C ILE A 475 19.83 -17.57 5.06
N ILE A 476 19.22 -16.70 4.27
CA ILE A 476 19.87 -15.54 3.66
C ILE A 476 19.39 -14.27 4.38
N GLY A 477 20.32 -13.53 4.99
CA GLY A 477 20.03 -12.19 5.50
C GLY A 477 20.13 -11.20 4.35
N VAL A 478 18.99 -10.71 3.86
CA VAL A 478 18.95 -9.78 2.72
C VAL A 478 19.39 -8.38 3.17
N ALA A 479 20.19 -7.72 2.34
CA ALA A 479 20.57 -6.32 2.51
C ALA A 479 19.78 -5.41 1.54
N GLY A 480 19.52 -5.88 0.32
CA GLY A 480 18.74 -5.15 -0.68
C GLY A 480 18.68 -5.89 -2.02
N ASN A 481 17.80 -5.41 -2.90
CA ASN A 481 17.66 -5.88 -4.28
C ASN A 481 18.30 -4.83 -5.19
N HIS A 482 19.09 -5.25 -6.19
CA HIS A 482 19.73 -4.33 -7.13
C HIS A 482 18.87 -4.02 -8.36
N TRP A 483 17.68 -4.64 -8.45
CA TRP A 483 16.72 -4.45 -9.54
C TRP A 483 17.24 -4.87 -10.93
N ASP A 484 18.31 -5.68 -10.96
CA ASP A 484 18.96 -6.24 -12.16
C ASP A 484 18.83 -7.78 -12.25
N GLY A 485 18.03 -8.37 -11.36
CA GLY A 485 17.88 -9.82 -11.18
C GLY A 485 18.75 -10.42 -10.08
N TYR A 486 19.65 -9.64 -9.46
CA TYR A 486 20.42 -10.01 -8.28
C TYR A 486 20.01 -9.21 -7.04
N SER A 487 20.18 -9.84 -5.89
CA SER A 487 20.10 -9.22 -4.57
C SER A 487 21.43 -9.39 -3.85
N LYS A 488 21.69 -8.55 -2.85
CA LYS A 488 22.87 -8.65 -1.98
C LYS A 488 22.44 -9.10 -0.58
N GLY A 489 23.25 -9.96 0.03
CA GLY A 489 22.97 -10.44 1.38
C GLY A 489 24.06 -11.36 1.91
N ILE A 490 23.81 -11.94 3.09
CA ILE A 490 24.69 -12.86 3.78
C ILE A 490 24.06 -14.25 3.85
N ASN A 491 24.73 -15.29 3.34
CA ASN A 491 24.38 -16.66 3.67
C ASN A 491 24.81 -16.92 5.11
N ARG A 492 23.85 -17.01 6.04
CA ARG A 492 24.13 -17.08 7.48
C ARG A 492 24.84 -18.36 7.89
N LYS A 493 24.63 -19.45 7.16
CA LYS A 493 25.30 -20.73 7.41
C LYS A 493 26.80 -20.67 7.11
N LEU A 494 27.18 -19.92 6.09
CA LEU A 494 28.56 -19.81 5.62
C LEU A 494 29.27 -18.54 6.10
N GLY A 495 28.52 -17.56 6.62
CA GLY A 495 29.06 -16.25 7.00
C GLY A 495 29.60 -15.44 5.81
N ARG A 496 29.17 -15.75 4.57
CA ARG A 496 29.63 -15.10 3.35
C ARG A 496 28.61 -14.10 2.83
N THR A 497 29.08 -12.90 2.50
CA THR A 497 28.28 -11.82 1.92
C THR A 497 28.59 -11.64 0.44
N GLY A 498 27.58 -11.40 -0.37
CA GLY A 498 27.71 -11.15 -1.80
C GLY A 498 26.36 -11.20 -2.52
N LEU A 499 26.42 -11.33 -3.84
CA LEU A 499 25.27 -11.34 -4.73
C LEU A 499 24.67 -12.74 -4.86
N TYR A 500 23.35 -12.79 -5.06
CA TYR A 500 22.64 -14.02 -5.42
C TYR A 500 21.42 -13.68 -6.30
N PRO A 501 20.99 -14.58 -7.21
CA PRO A 501 19.82 -14.34 -8.05
C PRO A 501 18.54 -14.23 -7.21
N SER A 502 17.81 -13.13 -7.36
CA SER A 502 16.65 -12.79 -6.52
C SER A 502 15.52 -13.82 -6.60
N TYR A 503 15.35 -14.51 -7.73
CA TYR A 503 14.30 -15.53 -7.89
C TYR A 503 14.57 -16.85 -7.14
N LYS A 504 15.76 -17.04 -6.58
CA LYS A 504 16.18 -18.29 -5.92
C LYS A 504 15.87 -18.36 -4.43
N VAL A 505 15.19 -17.37 -3.90
CA VAL A 505 14.84 -17.25 -2.50
C VAL A 505 13.33 -17.03 -2.34
N LYS A 506 12.83 -17.31 -1.16
CA LYS A 506 11.48 -16.89 -0.72
C LYS A 506 11.58 -16.13 0.60
N GLU A 507 10.66 -15.21 0.84
CA GLU A 507 10.58 -14.48 2.10
C GLU A 507 10.38 -15.44 3.29
N LYS A 508 11.07 -15.18 4.41
CA LYS A 508 10.84 -15.87 5.68
C LYS A 508 9.92 -15.02 6.55
N ILE A 509 8.64 -15.32 6.54
CA ILE A 509 7.65 -14.64 7.38
C ILE A 509 7.87 -15.05 8.83
N GLU A 510 8.24 -14.08 9.67
CA GLU A 510 8.40 -14.27 11.11
C GLU A 510 7.06 -14.03 11.81
N THR A 511 6.69 -14.92 12.74
CA THR A 511 5.47 -14.78 13.53
C THR A 511 5.78 -14.59 15.01
N VAL A 512 4.98 -13.78 15.67
CA VAL A 512 5.09 -13.49 17.10
C VAL A 512 3.72 -13.66 17.75
N LYS A 513 3.70 -14.24 18.95
CA LYS A 513 2.49 -14.39 19.74
C LYS A 513 2.08 -13.06 20.38
N TYR A 514 1.26 -12.30 19.67
CA TYR A 514 0.62 -11.08 20.18
C TYR A 514 -0.66 -11.39 20.97
N PRO A 515 -1.12 -10.45 21.83
CA PRO A 515 -2.45 -10.55 22.42
C PRO A 515 -3.55 -10.41 21.35
N THR A 516 -4.64 -11.17 21.52
CA THR A 516 -5.75 -11.22 20.55
C THR A 516 -6.96 -10.38 20.93
N TYR A 517 -6.98 -9.81 22.14
CA TYR A 517 -8.03 -8.91 22.65
C TYR A 517 -9.47 -9.39 22.37
N PRO A 518 -9.85 -10.61 22.78
CA PRO A 518 -11.17 -11.18 22.49
C PRO A 518 -12.33 -10.38 23.09
N GLU A 519 -12.06 -9.51 24.08
CA GLU A 519 -13.06 -8.61 24.65
C GLU A 519 -13.49 -7.50 23.69
N ALA A 520 -12.71 -7.20 22.65
CA ALA A 520 -13.05 -6.20 21.62
C ALA A 520 -14.17 -6.66 20.67
N ASP A 521 -14.54 -7.94 20.70
CA ASP A 521 -15.64 -8.53 19.93
C ASP A 521 -16.97 -8.56 20.70
N LYS A 522 -16.97 -8.12 21.97
CA LYS A 522 -18.16 -8.04 22.84
C LYS A 522 -18.66 -6.61 22.92
#